data_AF-A0A5D3KAB5-F1
#
_entry.id   AF-A0A5D3KAB5-F1
#
_cell.length_a   1.000
_cell.length_b   1.000
_cell.length_c   1.000
_cell.angle_alpha   90.00
_cell.angle_beta   90.00
_cell.angle_gamma   90.00
#
_symmetry.space_group_name_H-M   'P 1'
#
loop_
_entity.id
_entity.type
_entity.pdbx_description
1 polymer ?
#
loop_
_entity_poly.entity_id
_entity_poly.type
_entity_poly.pdbx_seq_one_letter_code
_entity_poly.pdbx_strand_id
1 'polypeptide(L)'
;MSKNATRIFGQSKGCRGVRIGLRGQMALLGISGVLVTGAICAAALNCASLVQSASNDSNQFKADVVSLSQSFLESRQIASDFLRKPSEVSIKKYADNYERQLADLSRIEVFVTGLPEDDPLKQATSLRPVIGLYATRFHNLVAAQATSASTKRTDFRASCARPCTPSSNGWQS
;
A
#
# COMPACT_ATOMS: atom_id res chain seq x y z
N MET A 1 -41.75 -31.21 -15.32
CA MET A 1 -41.38 -30.24 -16.38
C MET A 1 -41.43 -28.87 -15.72
N SER A 2 -40.42 -28.01 -15.61
CA SER A 2 -39.16 -27.83 -16.33
C SER A 2 -38.07 -27.35 -15.35
N LYS A 3 -36.81 -27.70 -15.67
CA LYS A 3 -35.58 -27.39 -14.93
C LYS A 3 -35.02 -26.08 -15.48
N ASN A 4 -34.60 -25.13 -14.64
CA ASN A 4 -33.68 -24.06 -15.02
C ASN A 4 -32.69 -23.80 -13.88
N ALA A 5 -31.55 -24.48 -13.95
CA ALA A 5 -30.38 -24.25 -13.10
C ALA A 5 -29.41 -23.35 -13.87
N THR A 6 -29.29 -22.09 -13.48
CA THR A 6 -28.29 -21.18 -14.06
C THR A 6 -27.05 -21.19 -13.18
N ARG A 7 -26.11 -22.09 -13.49
CA ARG A 7 -24.73 -22.03 -12.99
C ARG A 7 -23.98 -20.94 -13.76
N ILE A 8 -23.72 -19.80 -13.13
CA ILE A 8 -22.71 -18.85 -13.62
C ILE A 8 -21.38 -19.24 -12.97
N PHE A 9 -20.65 -20.14 -13.64
CA PHE A 9 -19.22 -20.35 -13.40
C PHE A 9 -18.46 -19.22 -14.10
N GLY A 10 -18.27 -18.12 -13.39
CA GLY A 10 -17.31 -17.08 -13.78
C GLY A 10 -15.90 -17.61 -13.62
N GLN A 11 -15.26 -17.95 -14.74
CA GLN A 11 -13.85 -18.31 -14.80
C GLN A 11 -12.98 -17.24 -14.14
N SER A 12 -12.46 -17.54 -12.95
CA SER A 12 -11.31 -16.83 -12.40
C SER A 12 -10.12 -17.11 -13.31
N LYS A 13 -9.86 -16.18 -14.25
CA LYS A 13 -8.63 -16.17 -15.05
C LYS A 13 -7.47 -16.06 -14.07
N GLY A 14 -6.82 -17.19 -13.81
CA GLY A 14 -5.59 -17.25 -13.04
C GLY A 14 -4.59 -16.25 -13.61
N CYS A 15 -4.35 -15.18 -12.86
CA CYS A 15 -3.21 -14.30 -13.09
C CYS A 15 -1.96 -15.15 -12.90
N ARG A 16 -1.40 -15.62 -14.01
CA ARG A 16 -0.04 -16.15 -14.08
C ARG A 16 0.85 -15.16 -13.35
N GLY A 17 1.52 -15.65 -12.31
CA GLY A 17 2.37 -14.86 -11.44
C GLY A 17 3.42 -14.12 -12.25
N VAL A 18 3.18 -12.85 -12.51
CA VAL A 18 4.24 -11.94 -12.94
C VAL A 18 5.13 -11.79 -11.72
N ARG A 19 6.31 -12.42 -11.73
CA ARG A 19 7.38 -12.12 -10.79
C ARG A 19 7.87 -10.71 -11.07
N ILE A 20 7.07 -9.73 -10.64
CA ILE A 20 7.40 -8.32 -10.68
C ILE A 20 8.54 -8.15 -9.69
N GLY A 21 9.76 -8.02 -10.20
CA GLY A 21 10.93 -7.72 -9.37
C GLY A 21 10.69 -6.45 -8.54
N LEU A 22 11.42 -6.30 -7.44
CA LEU A 22 11.30 -5.20 -6.47
C LEU A 22 11.20 -3.79 -7.13
N ARG A 23 11.88 -3.60 -8.27
CA ARG A 23 11.80 -2.37 -9.10
C ARG A 23 10.41 -2.10 -9.69
N GLY A 24 9.71 -3.11 -10.18
CA GLY A 24 8.36 -2.95 -10.72
C GLY A 24 7.33 -2.67 -9.63
N GLN A 25 7.54 -3.18 -8.41
CA GLN A 25 6.72 -2.82 -7.26
C GLN A 25 6.88 -1.35 -6.86
N MET A 26 8.10 -0.78 -6.94
CA MET A 26 8.32 0.66 -6.71
C MET A 26 7.65 1.55 -7.78
N ALA A 27 7.71 1.16 -9.06
CA ALA A 27 7.05 1.92 -10.13
C ALA A 27 5.52 1.95 -9.94
N LEU A 28 4.91 0.82 -9.57
CA LEU A 28 3.49 0.71 -9.27
C LEU A 28 3.07 1.51 -8.03
N LEU A 29 3.94 1.59 -7.02
CA LEU A 29 3.76 2.43 -5.84
C LEU A 29 3.74 3.92 -6.20
N GLY A 30 4.57 4.35 -7.15
CA GLY A 30 4.57 5.70 -7.69
C GLY A 30 3.25 6.04 -8.39
N ILE A 31 2.87 5.24 -9.38
CA ILE A 31 1.68 5.45 -10.22
C ILE A 31 0.38 5.42 -9.40
N SER A 32 0.24 4.45 -8.50
CA SER A 32 -0.98 4.32 -7.69
C SER A 32 -1.22 5.53 -6.79
N GLY A 33 -0.19 6.10 -6.18
CA GLY A 33 -0.43 7.28 -5.34
C GLY A 33 -0.60 8.58 -6.11
N VAL A 34 -0.15 8.70 -7.37
CA VAL A 34 -0.55 9.84 -8.22
C VAL A 34 -2.05 9.77 -8.54
N LEU A 35 -2.56 8.57 -8.82
CA LEU A 35 -4.00 8.33 -9.02
C LEU A 35 -4.83 8.66 -7.78
N VAL A 36 -4.38 8.20 -6.60
CA VAL A 36 -5.09 8.49 -5.33
C VAL A 36 -5.08 9.98 -5.02
N THR A 37 -3.92 10.64 -5.09
CA THR A 37 -3.84 12.08 -4.84
C THR A 37 -4.64 12.89 -5.87
N GLY A 38 -4.65 12.47 -7.14
CA GLY A 38 -5.47 13.08 -8.19
C GLY A 38 -6.97 12.94 -7.92
N ALA A 39 -7.43 11.75 -7.51
CA ALA A 39 -8.83 11.51 -7.15
C ALA A 39 -9.27 12.35 -5.93
N ILE A 40 -8.41 12.46 -4.93
CA ILE A 40 -8.69 13.27 -3.73
C ILE A 40 -8.76 14.77 -4.09
N CYS A 41 -7.84 15.27 -4.91
CA CYS A 41 -7.89 16.66 -5.40
C CYS A 41 -9.15 16.94 -6.23
N ALA A 42 -9.56 16.01 -7.09
CA ALA A 42 -10.78 16.15 -7.89
C ALA A 42 -12.04 16.15 -7.02
N ALA A 43 -12.10 15.28 -6.01
CA ALA A 43 -13.21 15.26 -5.04
C ALA A 43 -13.30 16.57 -4.24
N ALA A 44 -12.16 17.11 -3.78
CA ALA A 44 -12.12 18.38 -3.06
C ALA A 44 -12.59 19.57 -3.91
N LEU A 45 -12.22 19.61 -5.20
CA LEU A 45 -12.68 20.62 -6.15
C LEU A 45 -14.19 20.51 -6.43
N ASN A 46 -14.71 19.29 -6.54
CA ASN A 46 -16.13 19.05 -6.78
C ASN A 46 -16.99 19.37 -5.54
N CYS A 47 -16.48 19.14 -4.33
CA CYS A 47 -17.09 19.64 -3.09
C CYS A 47 -17.12 21.17 -3.03
N ALA A 48 -16.05 21.83 -3.48
CA ALA A 48 -15.97 23.28 -3.43
C ALA A 48 -17.00 23.95 -4.34
N SER A 49 -17.38 23.33 -5.46
CA SER A 49 -18.43 23.85 -6.35
C SER A 49 -19.85 23.52 -5.86
N LEU A 50 -20.05 22.36 -5.23
CA LEU A 50 -21.35 21.93 -4.71
C LEU A 50 -21.74 22.63 -3.40
N VAL A 51 -20.77 23.07 -2.60
CA VAL A 51 -21.02 23.56 -1.23
C VAL A 51 -20.62 25.02 -1.02
N GLN A 52 -21.13 25.90 -1.86
CA GLN A 52 -21.18 27.34 -1.57
C GLN A 52 -22.29 27.68 -0.54
N SER A 53 -23.22 26.76 -0.26
CA SER A 53 -24.45 27.01 0.52
C SER A 53 -24.53 26.37 1.91
N ALA A 54 -23.63 25.44 2.29
CA ALA A 54 -23.58 24.81 3.62
C ALA A 54 -22.17 24.90 4.23
N SER A 55 -21.84 26.08 4.78
CA SER A 55 -20.46 26.49 5.04
C SER A 55 -19.71 25.69 6.12
N ASN A 56 -20.39 25.17 7.16
CA ASN A 56 -19.71 24.53 8.29
C ASN A 56 -19.29 23.08 7.99
N ASP A 57 -20.22 22.31 7.43
CA ASP A 57 -20.04 20.89 7.11
C ASP A 57 -18.98 20.68 6.00
N SER A 58 -18.92 21.62 5.04
CA SER A 58 -17.89 21.65 3.99
C SER A 58 -16.48 21.88 4.54
N ASN A 59 -16.33 22.76 5.52
CA ASN A 59 -15.02 23.06 6.11
C ASN A 59 -14.49 21.87 6.91
N GLN A 60 -15.37 21.17 7.64
CA GLN A 60 -14.99 19.95 8.37
C GLN A 60 -14.59 18.83 7.41
N PHE A 61 -15.38 18.60 6.35
CA PHE A 61 -15.04 17.63 5.30
C PHE A 61 -13.68 17.95 4.64
N LYS A 62 -13.44 19.22 4.29
CA LYS A 62 -12.15 19.65 3.73
C LYS A 62 -11.00 19.38 4.70
N ALA A 63 -11.18 19.67 5.99
CA ALA A 63 -10.16 19.39 7.00
C ALA A 63 -9.86 17.88 7.11
N ASP A 64 -10.88 17.03 7.10
CA ASP A 64 -10.72 15.57 7.12
C ASP A 64 -10.01 15.06 5.85
N VAL A 65 -10.34 15.59 4.67
CA VAL A 65 -9.68 15.24 3.40
C VAL A 65 -8.22 15.68 3.39
N VAL A 66 -7.91 16.87 3.91
CA VAL A 66 -6.53 17.36 4.05
C VAL A 66 -5.74 16.47 5.02
N SER A 67 -6.33 16.12 6.16
CA SER A 67 -5.72 15.20 7.14
C SER A 67 -5.44 13.82 6.54
N LEU A 68 -6.41 13.26 5.81
CA LEU A 68 -6.25 11.97 5.12
C LEU A 68 -5.11 12.03 4.09
N SER A 69 -5.06 13.11 3.30
CA SER A 69 -4.03 13.32 2.28
C SER A 69 -2.63 13.44 2.89
N GLN A 70 -2.51 14.21 3.98
CA GLN A 70 -1.26 14.35 4.73
C GLN A 70 -0.80 13.00 5.28
N SER A 71 -1.69 12.28 5.96
CA SER A 71 -1.39 10.94 6.50
C SER A 71 -0.95 9.99 5.39
N PHE A 72 -1.58 10.03 4.23
CA PHE A 72 -1.17 9.23 3.07
C PHE A 72 0.25 9.58 2.62
N LEU A 73 0.58 10.86 2.42
CA LEU A 73 1.92 11.29 2.03
C LEU A 73 2.98 10.87 3.06
N GLU A 74 2.69 11.00 4.35
CA GLU A 74 3.57 10.54 5.42
C GLU A 74 3.83 9.03 5.32
N SER A 75 2.80 8.20 5.04
CA SER A 75 3.01 6.76 4.85
C SER A 75 3.90 6.43 3.66
N ARG A 76 3.83 7.20 2.56
CA ARG A 76 4.72 7.03 1.41
C ARG A 76 6.16 7.38 1.77
N GLN A 77 6.35 8.45 2.55
CA GLN A 77 7.66 8.84 3.03
C GLN A 77 8.25 7.76 3.95
N ILE A 78 7.46 7.22 4.89
CA ILE A 78 7.89 6.13 5.76
C ILE A 78 8.27 4.89 4.95
N ALA A 79 7.48 4.53 3.93
CA ALA A 79 7.79 3.41 3.05
C ALA A 79 9.09 3.63 2.26
N SER A 80 9.32 4.85 1.76
CA SER A 80 10.57 5.21 1.08
C SER A 80 11.77 5.15 2.03
N ASP A 81 11.61 5.65 3.26
CA ASP A 81 12.64 5.62 4.30
C ASP A 81 12.96 4.18 4.70
N PHE A 82 11.95 3.31 4.82
CA PHE A 82 12.12 1.88 5.09
C PHE A 82 12.93 1.19 3.99
N LEU A 83 12.64 1.51 2.71
CA LEU A 83 13.38 0.95 1.58
C LEU A 83 14.85 1.41 1.55
N ARG A 84 15.14 2.63 2.02
CA ARG A 84 16.51 3.15 2.14
C ARG A 84 17.25 2.53 3.32
N LYS A 85 16.60 2.45 4.48
CA LYS A 85 17.15 1.89 5.72
C LYS A 85 16.07 1.11 6.46
N PRO A 86 16.03 -0.22 6.29
CA PRO A 86 15.03 -1.06 6.93
C PRO A 86 15.20 -1.00 8.44
N SER A 87 14.14 -0.61 9.14
CA SER A 87 14.15 -0.56 10.60
C SER A 87 12.79 -0.95 11.17
N GLU A 88 12.81 -1.58 12.34
CA GLU A 88 11.60 -1.96 13.06
C GLU A 88 10.78 -0.73 13.50
N VAL A 89 11.49 0.39 13.77
CA VAL A 89 10.87 1.69 14.05
C VAL A 89 10.02 2.19 12.88
N SER A 90 10.48 2.05 11.64
CA SER A 90 9.69 2.42 10.45
C SER A 90 8.47 1.52 10.23
N ILE A 91 8.53 0.24 10.60
CA ILE A 91 7.38 -0.67 10.53
C ILE A 91 6.30 -0.21 11.52
N LYS A 92 6.68 0.06 12.76
CA LYS A 92 5.75 0.58 13.78
C LYS A 92 5.14 1.92 13.37
N LYS A 93 5.98 2.85 12.91
CA LYS A 93 5.53 4.18 12.44
C LYS A 93 4.54 4.07 11.27
N TYR A 94 4.74 3.11 10.37
CA TYR A 94 3.81 2.87 9.27
C TYR A 94 2.46 2.34 9.79
N ALA A 95 2.47 1.38 10.73
CA ALA A 95 1.24 0.85 11.33
C ALA A 95 0.44 1.93 12.07
N ASP A 96 1.10 2.76 12.88
CA ASP A 96 0.47 3.87 13.59
C ASP A 96 -0.16 4.89 12.62
N ASN A 97 0.51 5.16 11.49
CA ASN A 97 -0.01 6.06 10.47
C ASN A 97 -1.18 5.43 9.69
N TYR A 98 -1.14 4.13 9.40
CA TYR A 98 -2.24 3.41 8.75
C TYR A 98 -3.54 3.44 9.58
N GLU A 99 -3.46 3.25 10.89
CA GLU A 99 -4.62 3.37 11.78
C GLU A 99 -5.23 4.79 11.75
N ARG A 100 -4.39 5.84 11.70
CA ARG A 100 -4.87 7.23 11.53
C ARG A 100 -5.56 7.43 10.19
N GLN A 101 -5.02 6.89 9.09
CA GLN A 101 -5.66 6.97 7.78
C GLN A 101 -7.04 6.31 7.79
N LEU A 102 -7.19 5.15 8.44
CA LEU A 102 -8.48 4.49 8.57
C LEU A 102 -9.47 5.30 9.41
N ALA A 103 -9.00 5.93 10.49
CA ALA A 103 -9.83 6.80 11.31
C ALA A 103 -10.30 8.03 10.53
N ASP A 104 -9.41 8.69 9.79
CA ASP A 104 -9.73 9.86 8.97
C ASP A 104 -10.71 9.48 7.84
N LEU A 105 -10.47 8.34 7.18
CA LEU A 105 -11.37 7.83 6.16
C LEU A 105 -12.74 7.48 6.74
N SER A 106 -12.82 6.89 7.93
CA SER A 106 -14.09 6.57 8.55
C SER A 106 -14.94 7.82 8.81
N ARG A 107 -14.31 8.97 9.13
CA ARG A 107 -15.03 10.24 9.28
C ARG A 107 -15.58 10.76 7.94
N ILE A 108 -14.78 10.65 6.88
CA ILE A 108 -15.20 10.96 5.51
C ILE A 108 -16.36 10.04 5.06
N GLU A 109 -16.29 8.74 5.37
CA GLU A 109 -17.35 7.79 5.02
C GLU A 109 -18.67 8.13 5.71
N VAL A 110 -18.64 8.49 7.01
CA VAL A 110 -19.84 8.93 7.74
C VAL A 110 -20.46 10.16 7.06
N PHE A 111 -19.66 11.15 6.70
CA PHE A 111 -20.15 12.32 5.97
C PHE A 111 -20.82 11.93 4.65
N VAL A 112 -20.17 11.07 3.88
CA VAL A 112 -20.62 10.63 2.56
C VAL A 112 -21.87 9.74 2.62
N THR A 113 -22.06 8.97 3.69
CA THR A 113 -23.28 8.15 3.86
C THR A 113 -24.55 8.99 3.95
N GLY A 114 -24.45 10.24 4.42
CA GLY A 114 -25.57 11.17 4.48
C GLY A 114 -25.93 11.82 3.13
N LEU A 115 -25.13 11.63 2.08
CA LEU A 115 -25.35 12.20 0.76
C LEU A 115 -26.31 11.33 -0.09
N PRO A 116 -26.97 11.91 -1.11
CA PRO A 116 -27.74 11.15 -2.11
C PRO A 116 -26.90 10.07 -2.79
N GLU A 117 -27.52 8.97 -3.23
CA GLU A 117 -26.80 7.86 -3.89
C GLU A 117 -26.14 8.27 -5.22
N ASP A 118 -26.70 9.25 -5.93
CA ASP A 118 -26.15 9.77 -7.18
C ASP A 118 -25.03 10.81 -6.97
N ASP A 119 -24.70 11.12 -5.70
CA ASP A 119 -23.67 12.11 -5.40
C ASP A 119 -22.27 11.56 -5.75
N PRO A 120 -21.47 12.27 -6.56
CA PRO A 120 -20.11 11.84 -6.92
C PRO A 120 -19.22 11.59 -5.70
N LEU A 121 -19.51 12.19 -4.54
CA LEU A 121 -18.77 11.98 -3.30
C LEU A 121 -19.00 10.61 -2.69
N LYS A 122 -20.06 9.89 -3.06
CA LYS A 122 -20.21 8.45 -2.76
C LYS A 122 -19.07 7.61 -3.32
N GLN A 123 -18.31 8.11 -4.29
CA GLN A 123 -17.09 7.42 -4.72
C GLN A 123 -15.99 7.42 -3.65
N ALA A 124 -16.03 8.28 -2.64
CA ALA A 124 -15.04 8.29 -1.57
C ALA A 124 -15.05 6.99 -0.74
N THR A 125 -16.17 6.25 -0.68
CA THR A 125 -16.23 4.92 -0.04
C THR A 125 -15.36 3.89 -0.77
N SER A 126 -14.97 4.15 -2.03
CA SER A 126 -14.00 3.33 -2.77
C SER A 126 -12.55 3.52 -2.31
N LEU A 127 -12.24 4.52 -1.47
CA LEU A 127 -10.88 4.76 -0.97
C LEU A 127 -10.45 3.71 0.05
N ARG A 128 -11.37 3.10 0.79
CA ARG A 128 -11.08 2.08 1.81
C ARG A 128 -10.35 0.86 1.25
N PRO A 129 -10.83 0.20 0.17
CA PRO A 129 -10.08 -0.90 -0.43
C PRO A 129 -8.74 -0.45 -1.02
N VAL A 130 -8.62 0.80 -1.47
CA VAL A 130 -7.34 1.32 -2.00
C VAL A 130 -6.29 1.50 -0.90
N ILE A 131 -6.67 2.04 0.26
CA ILE A 131 -5.80 2.16 1.43
C ILE A 131 -5.40 0.77 1.96
N GLY A 132 -6.35 -0.17 2.03
CA GLY A 132 -6.06 -1.56 2.43
C GLY A 132 -5.09 -2.27 1.48
N LEU A 133 -5.18 -2.01 0.17
CA LEU A 133 -4.22 -2.51 -0.81
C LEU A 133 -2.81 -1.97 -0.55
N TYR A 134 -2.68 -0.71 -0.11
CA TYR A 134 -1.40 -0.09 0.20
C TYR A 134 -0.71 -0.75 1.40
N ALA A 135 -1.46 -1.01 2.48
CA ALA A 135 -0.96 -1.73 3.65
C ALA A 135 -0.49 -3.15 3.31
N THR A 136 -1.28 -3.86 2.50
CA THR A 136 -0.92 -5.21 2.03
C THR A 136 0.41 -5.18 1.27
N ARG A 137 0.63 -4.18 0.40
CA ARG A 137 1.89 -4.02 -0.33
C ARG A 137 3.06 -3.74 0.60
N PHE A 138 2.88 -2.90 1.61
CA PHE A 138 3.93 -2.64 2.59
C PHE A 138 4.29 -3.90 3.39
N HIS A 139 3.31 -4.69 3.83
CA HIS A 139 3.58 -5.98 4.48
C HIS A 139 4.36 -6.95 3.60
N ASN A 140 4.04 -7.01 2.30
CA ASN A 140 4.81 -7.83 1.36
C ASN A 140 6.27 -7.36 1.24
N LEU A 141 6.52 -6.05 1.27
CA LEU A 141 7.88 -5.49 1.27
C LEU A 141 8.64 -5.87 2.55
N VAL A 142 8.01 -5.74 3.71
CA VAL A 142 8.58 -6.13 5.01
C VAL A 142 8.94 -7.62 5.02
N ALA A 143 8.02 -8.48 4.57
CA ALA A 143 8.25 -9.92 4.50
C ALA A 143 9.41 -10.29 3.55
N ALA A 144 9.45 -9.69 2.35
CA ALA A 144 10.53 -9.92 1.39
C ALA A 144 11.91 -9.46 1.92
N GLN A 145 11.93 -8.40 2.72
CA GLN A 145 13.15 -7.91 3.35
C GLN A 145 13.66 -8.89 4.40
N ALA A 146 12.77 -9.42 5.25
CA ALA A 146 13.12 -10.40 6.28
C ALA A 146 13.73 -11.67 5.66
N THR A 147 13.18 -12.16 4.55
CA THR A 147 13.75 -13.31 3.84
C THR A 147 15.14 -13.00 3.24
N SER A 148 15.33 -11.80 2.68
CA SER A 148 16.62 -11.40 2.10
C SER A 148 17.74 -11.23 3.13
N ALA A 149 17.39 -10.76 4.34
CA ALA A 149 18.32 -10.64 5.46
C ALA A 149 18.78 -12.01 5.95
N SER A 150 17.87 -13.00 5.97
CA SER A 150 18.19 -14.38 6.33
C SER A 150 19.11 -15.05 5.31
N THR A 151 18.88 -14.85 4.01
CA THR A 151 19.71 -15.44 2.94
C THR A 151 21.14 -14.90 2.92
N LYS A 152 21.34 -13.58 3.10
CA LYS A 152 22.71 -13.03 3.21
C LYS A 152 23.49 -13.61 4.40
N ARG A 153 22.79 -13.92 5.49
CA ARG A 153 23.39 -14.50 6.70
C ARG A 153 23.82 -15.95 6.47
N THR A 154 23.09 -16.72 5.65
CA THR A 154 23.47 -18.10 5.29
C THR A 154 24.64 -18.14 4.31
N ASP A 155 24.69 -17.24 3.33
CA ASP A 155 25.79 -17.17 2.35
C ASP A 155 27.11 -16.78 3.01
N PHE A 156 27.07 -15.84 3.96
CA PHE A 156 28.26 -15.47 4.73
C PHE A 156 28.74 -16.64 5.60
N ARG A 157 27.81 -17.36 6.23
CA ARG A 157 28.14 -18.52 7.07
C ARG A 157 28.70 -19.70 6.26
N ALA A 158 28.22 -19.92 5.04
CA ALA A 158 28.74 -20.93 4.11
C ALA A 158 30.13 -20.55 3.56
N SER A 159 30.37 -19.26 3.32
CA SER A 159 31.69 -18.76 2.90
C SER A 159 32.75 -18.92 3.99
N CYS A 160 32.40 -18.64 5.25
CA CYS A 160 33.30 -18.81 6.40
C CYS A 160 33.53 -20.28 6.82
N ALA A 161 32.71 -21.22 6.35
CA ALA A 161 32.84 -22.64 6.67
C ALA A 161 33.69 -23.42 5.66
N ARG A 162 34.30 -22.77 4.65
CA ARG A 162 35.27 -23.46 3.79
C ARG A 162 36.53 -23.78 4.61
N PRO A 163 36.87 -25.07 4.81
CA PRO A 163 38.12 -25.43 5.45
C PRO A 163 39.27 -24.92 4.58
N CYS A 164 40.20 -24.16 5.16
CA CYS A 164 41.49 -23.89 4.54
C CYS A 164 42.19 -25.24 4.33
N THR A 165 42.06 -25.83 3.14
CA THR A 165 42.88 -26.98 2.76
C THR A 165 44.32 -26.49 2.63
N PRO A 166 45.28 -27.01 3.41
CA PRO A 166 46.67 -26.65 3.24
C PRO A 166 47.11 -27.14 1.85
N SER A 167 47.59 -26.20 1.04
CA SER A 167 48.19 -26.46 -0.27
C SER A 167 49.50 -27.24 -0.06
N SER A 168 49.43 -28.57 -0.21
CA SER A 168 50.58 -29.46 -0.13
C SER A 168 51.24 -29.64 -1.50
N ASN A 169 51.87 -28.57 -2.02
CA ASN A 169 52.69 -28.68 -3.23
C ASN A 169 54.13 -28.26 -2.89
N GLY A 170 54.94 -29.22 -2.48
CA GLY A 170 56.37 -29.05 -2.34
C GLY A 170 57.07 -30.40 -2.28
N TRP A 171 58.08 -30.54 -3.14
CA TRP A 171 59.16 -31.53 -3.10
C TRP A 171 58.83 -32.92 -3.67
N GLN A 172 59.01 -33.04 -4.99
CA GLN A 172 59.61 -34.25 -5.55
C GLN A 172 60.99 -33.89 -6.10
N SER A 173 61.96 -34.69 -5.66
CA SER A 173 63.39 -34.66 -5.97
C SER A 173 63.71 -35.11 -7.40
#